data_AF-A0A1S3RC39-F1
#
_entry.id   AF-A0A1S3RC39-F1
#
_cell.length_a   1.000
_cell.length_b   1.000
_cell.length_c   1.000
_cell.angle_alpha   90.00
_cell.angle_beta   90.00
_cell.angle_gamma   90.00
#
_symmetry.space_group_name_H-M   'P 1'
#
loop_
_entity.id
_entity.type
_entity.pdbx_description
1 polymer ?
#
loop_
_entity_poly.entity_id
_entity_poly.type
_entity_poly.pdbx_seq_one_letter_code
_entity_poly.pdbx_strand_id
1 'polypeptide(L)'
;MFSYHEAASLMDTSAFHSPTFDSECSYSSEELEHFQTEVKQLQNQIKQLKSNHSQPAGFPTLPQDTEHSKSTLEEELHNTSEKACATVEENSRLKTRLQVAEAVQRDRQSNSAEQDYEEVITLLEAEIKDLKNQLAGKKQKGLEATKEDVMELNRKLSMIDCQLRKSELSRRHLEISNKKLLGFAQNVHKVLTTPSLFGMENGSNRTSPATDSPETPSPIPDPACQLAAEARELVEGVRSLSSTDDTAPLSDSEGGEPPDPAMDPTHPHSSQAQTSPTEVPAKDKRHQ
;
A
#
# COMPACT_ATOMS: atom_id res chain seq x y z
N MET A 1 132.52 41.88 -79.59
CA MET A 1 131.30 41.06 -79.77
C MET A 1 131.43 39.88 -78.81
N PHE A 2 130.64 39.70 -77.77
CA PHE A 2 129.60 40.54 -77.16
C PHE A 2 130.21 41.58 -76.20
N SER A 3 129.40 42.54 -75.76
CA SER A 3 129.78 43.61 -74.81
C SER A 3 129.43 43.21 -73.38
N TYR A 4 130.15 43.75 -72.39
CA TYR A 4 130.10 43.41 -70.95
C TYR A 4 128.68 43.35 -70.35
N HIS A 5 127.73 44.07 -70.93
CA HIS A 5 126.35 44.16 -70.47
C HIS A 5 125.46 42.95 -70.82
N GLU A 6 125.82 42.15 -71.83
CA GLU A 6 124.93 41.10 -72.35
C GLU A 6 125.14 39.75 -71.66
N ALA A 7 126.37 39.45 -71.22
CA ALA A 7 126.64 38.28 -70.38
C ALA A 7 126.11 38.44 -68.94
N ALA A 8 125.94 39.68 -68.46
CA ALA A 8 125.40 39.96 -67.13
C ALA A 8 123.88 39.72 -67.02
N SER A 9 123.13 39.83 -68.12
CA SER A 9 121.68 39.56 -68.13
C SER A 9 121.32 38.08 -68.07
N LEU A 10 122.29 37.16 -68.21
CA LEU A 10 122.05 35.72 -68.04
C LEU A 10 122.00 35.31 -66.55
N MET A 11 122.41 36.19 -65.64
CA MET A 11 122.29 36.01 -64.19
C MET A 11 121.08 36.77 -63.67
N ASP A 12 119.87 36.38 -64.11
CA ASP A 12 118.65 36.83 -63.44
C ASP A 12 118.49 36.05 -62.13
N THR A 13 119.08 36.57 -61.05
CA THR A 13 118.94 36.07 -59.67
C THR A 13 117.89 36.86 -58.88
N SER A 14 116.96 37.55 -59.55
CA SER A 14 115.94 38.40 -58.90
C SER A 14 114.96 37.61 -58.01
N ALA A 15 114.94 36.28 -58.08
CA ALA A 15 114.21 35.42 -57.13
C ALA A 15 114.93 35.25 -55.76
N PHE A 16 116.15 35.78 -55.59
CA PHE A 16 116.94 35.66 -54.36
C PHE A 16 117.32 37.02 -53.75
N HIS A 17 116.38 37.97 -53.70
CA HIS A 17 116.52 39.13 -52.82
C HIS A 17 115.74 38.91 -51.51
N SER A 18 116.51 38.90 -50.43
CA SER A 18 116.14 38.56 -49.06
C SER A 18 115.16 39.54 -48.40
N PRO A 19 114.51 39.11 -47.31
CA PRO A 19 114.71 39.86 -46.07
C PRO A 19 115.92 39.31 -45.32
N THR A 20 116.99 40.10 -45.27
CA THR A 20 117.99 39.99 -44.21
C THR A 20 117.25 40.23 -42.91
N PHE A 21 117.00 39.16 -42.17
CA PHE A 21 116.52 39.24 -40.82
C PHE A 21 117.71 39.62 -39.94
N ASP A 22 117.97 40.92 -39.87
CA ASP A 22 118.61 41.52 -38.70
C ASP A 22 117.62 41.39 -37.54
N SER A 23 117.68 40.29 -36.80
CA SER A 23 117.31 40.34 -35.39
C SER A 23 118.58 40.36 -34.58
N GLU A 24 118.90 41.56 -34.13
CA GLU A 24 119.67 41.82 -32.95
C GLU A 24 119.05 41.07 -31.76
N CYS A 25 119.36 39.78 -31.59
CA CYS A 25 119.20 39.12 -30.30
C CYS A 25 120.36 39.54 -29.39
N SER A 26 120.41 40.82 -29.07
CA SER A 26 121.01 41.30 -27.83
C SER A 26 119.85 41.62 -26.91
N TYR A 27 119.30 40.59 -26.27
CA TYR A 27 118.38 40.78 -25.14
C TYR A 27 119.03 41.79 -24.21
N SER A 28 118.41 42.95 -24.00
CA SER A 28 118.97 43.94 -23.09
C SER A 28 119.05 43.27 -21.71
N SER A 29 120.15 43.48 -21.00
CA SER A 29 120.35 42.89 -19.66
C SER A 29 119.17 43.20 -18.71
N GLU A 30 118.49 44.32 -18.94
CA GLU A 30 117.33 44.80 -18.20
C GLU A 30 116.08 43.94 -18.43
N GLU A 31 115.84 43.48 -19.67
CA GLU A 31 114.67 42.67 -20.00
C GLU A 31 114.80 41.22 -19.48
N LEU A 32 116.03 40.68 -19.47
CA LEU A 32 116.32 39.38 -18.84
C LEU A 32 116.19 39.44 -17.31
N GLU A 33 116.58 40.56 -16.70
CA GLU A 33 116.41 40.80 -15.26
C GLU A 33 114.92 40.92 -14.89
N HIS A 34 114.14 41.61 -15.71
CA HIS A 34 112.69 41.73 -15.55
C HIS A 34 111.99 40.37 -15.66
N PHE A 35 112.33 39.54 -16.65
CA PHE A 35 111.77 38.19 -16.75
C PHE A 35 112.15 37.34 -15.53
N GLN A 36 113.37 37.48 -15.03
CA GLN A 36 113.82 36.73 -13.85
C GLN A 36 113.09 37.16 -12.57
N THR A 37 112.74 38.45 -12.42
CA THR A 37 111.92 38.92 -11.30
C THR A 37 110.48 38.45 -11.42
N GLU A 38 109.89 38.45 -12.62
CA GLU A 38 108.56 37.89 -12.86
C GLU A 38 108.49 36.38 -12.57
N VAL A 39 109.49 35.61 -13.01
CA VAL A 39 109.57 34.17 -12.72
C VAL A 39 109.70 33.92 -11.22
N LYS A 40 110.50 34.72 -10.50
CA LYS A 40 110.59 34.64 -9.04
C LYS A 40 109.27 35.01 -8.37
N GLN A 41 108.57 36.03 -8.88
CA GLN A 41 107.27 36.45 -8.36
C GLN A 41 106.21 35.38 -8.60
N LEU A 42 106.15 34.78 -9.80
CA LEU A 42 105.28 33.65 -10.13
C LEU A 42 105.60 32.42 -9.29
N GLN A 43 106.88 32.08 -9.09
CA GLN A 43 107.28 31.00 -8.19
C GLN A 43 106.85 31.26 -6.75
N ASN A 44 106.93 32.51 -6.28
CA ASN A 44 106.44 32.87 -4.95
C ASN A 44 104.91 32.80 -4.87
N GLN A 45 104.19 33.23 -5.91
CA GLN A 45 102.73 33.09 -5.97
C GLN A 45 102.32 31.62 -5.98
N ILE A 46 102.99 30.76 -6.77
CA ILE A 46 102.76 29.31 -6.79
C ILE A 46 103.12 28.68 -5.44
N LYS A 47 104.19 29.13 -4.77
CA LYS A 47 104.54 28.65 -3.42
C LYS A 47 103.51 29.06 -2.38
N GLN A 48 102.96 30.27 -2.44
CA GLN A 48 101.88 30.69 -1.55
C GLN A 48 100.57 29.95 -1.84
N LEU A 49 100.21 29.79 -3.11
CA LEU A 49 99.05 28.97 -3.51
C LEU A 49 99.22 27.53 -3.03
N LYS A 50 100.41 26.94 -3.22
CA LYS A 50 100.73 25.61 -2.71
C LYS A 50 100.77 25.55 -1.20
N SER A 51 101.27 26.55 -0.47
CA SER A 51 101.27 26.49 1.01
C SER A 51 99.86 26.61 1.57
N ASN A 52 99.00 27.42 0.94
CA ASN A 52 97.57 27.48 1.23
C ASN A 52 96.87 26.14 0.90
N HIS A 53 97.47 25.31 0.06
CA HIS A 53 96.93 24.01 -0.36
C HIS A 53 97.65 22.80 0.26
N SER A 54 98.76 22.99 1.00
CA SER A 54 99.69 21.93 1.41
C SER A 54 100.04 21.97 2.90
N GLN A 55 99.15 22.50 3.74
CA GLN A 55 99.13 22.14 5.17
C GLN A 55 98.53 20.73 5.32
N PRO A 56 99.04 19.91 6.26
CA PRO A 56 98.71 18.49 6.36
C PRO A 56 97.27 18.30 6.81
N ALA A 57 96.47 17.66 5.94
CA ALA A 57 95.36 16.76 6.22
C ALA A 57 94.78 16.76 7.65
N GLY A 58 94.16 17.86 8.06
CA GLY A 58 92.95 17.82 8.86
C GLY A 58 91.82 18.10 7.87
N PHE A 59 90.97 17.10 7.60
CA PHE A 59 89.82 17.23 6.71
C PHE A 59 89.08 18.55 6.99
N PRO A 60 88.93 19.47 6.03
CA PRO A 60 87.98 20.55 6.21
C PRO A 60 86.59 19.89 6.24
N THR A 61 85.78 20.20 7.26
CA THR A 61 84.40 19.73 7.42
C THR A 61 83.46 20.23 6.31
N LEU A 62 83.93 21.14 5.44
CA LEU A 62 83.16 21.79 4.38
C LEU A 62 82.56 20.84 3.31
N PRO A 63 83.26 19.81 2.79
CA PRO A 63 82.67 18.81 1.90
C PRO A 63 81.61 17.99 2.61
N GLN A 64 81.81 17.74 3.91
CA GLN A 64 80.90 16.96 4.74
C GLN A 64 79.60 17.73 5.00
N ASP A 65 79.68 19.03 5.31
CA ASP A 65 78.51 19.90 5.46
C ASP A 65 77.73 20.04 4.14
N THR A 66 78.42 20.09 3.00
CA THR A 66 77.75 20.10 1.69
C THR A 66 77.08 18.76 1.36
N GLU A 67 77.68 17.62 1.74
CA GLU A 67 77.04 16.32 1.59
C GLU A 67 75.84 16.16 2.53
N HIS A 68 75.95 16.59 3.79
CA HIS A 68 74.84 16.58 4.74
C HIS A 68 73.70 17.48 4.24
N SER A 69 73.99 18.71 3.78
CA SER A 69 72.99 19.60 3.19
C SER A 69 72.33 19.01 1.96
N LYS A 70 73.11 18.37 1.07
CA LYS A 70 72.56 17.67 -0.10
C LYS A 70 71.64 16.53 0.32
N SER A 71 72.06 15.70 1.27
CA SER A 71 71.26 14.59 1.80
C SER A 71 69.94 15.09 2.40
N THR A 72 69.97 16.20 3.15
CA THR A 72 68.75 16.80 3.72
C THR A 72 67.83 17.34 2.63
N LEU A 73 68.35 18.01 1.60
CA LEU A 73 67.54 18.50 0.48
C LEU A 73 66.92 17.35 -0.33
N GLU A 74 67.66 16.26 -0.55
CA GLU A 74 67.14 15.05 -1.21
C GLU A 74 66.02 14.40 -0.38
N GLU A 75 66.17 14.33 0.95
CA GLU A 75 65.13 13.84 1.86
C GLU A 75 63.89 14.74 1.87
N GLU A 76 64.06 16.06 1.92
CA GLU A 76 62.94 17.01 1.85
C GLU A 76 62.21 16.93 0.50
N LEU A 77 62.95 16.78 -0.60
CA LEU A 77 62.37 16.61 -1.94
C LEU A 77 61.58 15.30 -2.02
N HIS A 78 62.13 14.19 -1.50
CA HIS A 78 61.45 12.91 -1.43
C HIS A 78 60.16 13.00 -0.60
N ASN A 79 60.24 13.55 0.60
CA ASN A 79 59.09 13.72 1.50
C ASN A 79 58.02 14.64 0.89
N THR A 80 58.42 15.69 0.19
CA THR A 80 57.51 16.58 -0.55
C THR A 80 56.83 15.84 -1.70
N SER A 81 57.56 15.00 -2.44
CA SER A 81 57.03 14.16 -3.52
C SER A 81 55.99 13.15 -3.00
N GLU A 82 56.27 12.48 -1.87
CA GLU A 82 55.33 11.56 -1.23
C GLU A 82 54.05 12.27 -0.78
N LYS A 83 54.16 13.45 -0.15
CA LYS A 83 53.00 14.26 0.24
C LYS A 83 52.19 14.71 -0.97
N ALA A 84 52.83 15.08 -2.07
CA ALA A 84 52.15 15.42 -3.32
C ALA A 84 51.38 14.22 -3.89
N CYS A 85 51.99 13.03 -3.90
CA CYS A 85 51.32 11.79 -4.32
C CYS A 85 50.11 11.48 -3.44
N ALA A 86 50.25 11.52 -2.11
CA ALA A 86 49.15 11.29 -1.18
C ALA A 86 47.99 12.28 -1.39
N THR A 87 48.30 13.54 -1.69
CA THR A 87 47.29 14.57 -1.98
C THR A 87 46.55 14.27 -3.28
N VAL A 88 47.25 13.81 -4.32
CA VAL A 88 46.64 13.43 -5.60
C VAL A 88 45.72 12.22 -5.44
N GLU A 89 46.15 11.21 -4.68
CA GLU A 89 45.32 10.05 -4.36
C GLU A 89 44.08 10.43 -3.56
N GLU A 90 44.21 11.29 -2.56
CA GLU A 90 43.06 11.82 -1.81
C GLU A 90 42.12 12.59 -2.73
N ASN A 91 42.65 13.45 -3.60
CA ASN A 91 41.84 14.22 -4.55
C ASN A 91 41.05 13.29 -5.49
N SER A 92 41.70 12.25 -6.00
CA SER A 92 41.05 11.21 -6.81
C SER A 92 39.93 10.50 -6.03
N ARG A 93 40.19 10.13 -4.78
CA ARG A 93 39.18 9.51 -3.89
C ARG A 93 38.01 10.45 -3.62
N LEU A 94 38.27 11.73 -3.33
CA LEU A 94 37.25 12.74 -3.10
C LEU A 94 36.41 12.99 -4.36
N LYS A 95 37.05 13.03 -5.54
CA LYS A 95 36.37 13.15 -6.82
C LYS A 95 35.41 11.99 -7.08
N THR A 96 35.84 10.76 -6.83
CA THR A 96 34.97 9.58 -6.93
C THR A 96 33.80 9.66 -5.93
N ARG A 97 34.05 10.06 -4.68
CA ARG A 97 32.98 10.24 -3.68
C ARG A 97 31.97 11.32 -4.09
N LEU A 98 32.45 12.42 -4.65
CA LEU A 98 31.59 13.49 -5.16
C LEU A 98 30.70 12.97 -6.29
N GLN A 99 31.27 12.25 -7.26
CA GLN A 99 30.53 11.69 -8.39
C GLN A 99 29.44 10.70 -7.94
N VAL A 100 29.73 9.86 -6.94
CA VAL A 100 28.73 8.95 -6.34
C VAL A 100 27.62 9.74 -5.66
N ALA A 101 27.95 10.78 -4.87
CA ALA A 101 26.95 11.61 -4.21
C ALA A 101 26.04 12.34 -5.20
N GLU A 102 26.63 12.88 -6.28
CA GLU A 102 25.89 13.53 -7.36
C GLU A 102 24.97 12.56 -8.13
N ALA A 103 25.41 11.31 -8.33
CA ALA A 103 24.58 10.28 -8.94
C ALA A 103 23.36 9.96 -8.07
N VAL A 104 23.55 9.73 -6.77
CA VAL A 104 22.45 9.49 -5.83
C VAL A 104 21.49 10.66 -5.77
N GLN A 105 21.99 11.89 -5.80
CA GLN A 105 21.15 13.09 -5.78
C GLN A 105 20.34 13.25 -7.07
N ARG A 106 20.94 12.96 -8.23
CA ARG A 106 20.23 12.93 -9.51
C ARG A 106 19.13 11.87 -9.53
N ASP A 107 19.41 10.66 -9.05
CA ASP A 107 18.41 9.58 -8.96
C ASP A 107 17.24 9.99 -8.05
N ARG A 108 17.53 10.61 -6.90
CA ARG A 108 16.49 11.13 -6.00
C ARG A 108 15.62 12.20 -6.67
N GLN A 109 16.22 13.08 -7.47
CA GLN A 109 15.49 14.13 -8.18
C GLN A 109 14.69 13.57 -9.35
N SER A 110 15.22 12.61 -10.12
CA SER A 110 14.49 11.99 -11.23
C SER A 110 13.33 11.14 -10.74
N ASN A 111 13.47 10.50 -9.58
CA ASN A 111 12.47 9.59 -9.04
C ASN A 111 11.49 10.29 -8.09
N SER A 112 11.63 11.61 -7.88
CA SER A 112 10.69 12.38 -7.05
C SER A 112 9.27 12.31 -7.58
N ALA A 113 9.09 12.55 -8.88
CA ALA A 113 7.77 12.49 -9.50
C ALA A 113 7.22 11.05 -9.52
N GLU A 114 8.10 10.05 -9.70
CA GLU A 114 7.72 8.63 -9.59
C GLU A 114 7.20 8.29 -8.19
N GLN A 115 7.86 8.80 -7.14
CA GLN A 115 7.45 8.61 -5.76
C GLN A 115 6.06 9.23 -5.48
N ASP A 116 5.77 10.41 -6.04
CA ASP A 116 4.46 11.05 -5.93
C ASP A 116 3.36 10.21 -6.61
N TYR A 117 3.64 9.62 -7.78
CA TYR A 117 2.70 8.72 -8.45
C TYR A 117 2.43 7.44 -7.66
N GLU A 118 3.47 6.83 -7.09
CA GLU A 118 3.34 5.62 -6.26
C GLU A 118 2.49 5.89 -4.99
N GLU A 119 2.61 7.07 -4.39
CA GLU A 119 1.75 7.47 -3.26
C GLU A 119 0.28 7.56 -3.69
N VAL A 120 0.01 8.21 -4.84
CA VAL A 120 -1.35 8.31 -5.38
C VAL A 120 -1.93 6.94 -5.71
N ILE A 121 -1.13 6.06 -6.34
CA ILE A 121 -1.54 4.68 -6.62
C ILE A 121 -1.92 3.97 -5.32
N THR A 122 -1.06 4.05 -4.29
CA THR A 122 -1.30 3.41 -3.00
C THR A 122 -2.59 3.92 -2.34
N LEU A 123 -2.84 5.23 -2.39
CA LEU A 123 -4.07 5.83 -1.87
C LEU A 123 -5.32 5.37 -2.65
N LEU A 124 -5.24 5.31 -3.98
CA LEU A 124 -6.33 4.84 -4.82
C LEU A 124 -6.62 3.34 -4.60
N GLU A 125 -5.58 2.52 -4.43
CA GLU A 125 -5.72 1.11 -4.10
C GLU A 125 -6.43 0.91 -2.75
N ALA A 126 -6.08 1.72 -1.75
CA ALA A 126 -6.74 1.72 -0.45
C ALA A 126 -8.22 2.13 -0.55
N GLU A 127 -8.52 3.19 -1.31
CA GLU A 127 -9.90 3.67 -1.53
C GLU A 127 -10.75 2.61 -2.26
N ILE A 128 -10.21 1.99 -3.32
CA ILE A 128 -10.88 0.90 -4.05
C ILE A 128 -11.19 -0.25 -3.10
N LYS A 129 -10.23 -0.60 -2.22
CA LYS A 129 -10.42 -1.65 -1.22
C LYS A 129 -11.54 -1.31 -0.24
N ASP A 130 -11.58 -0.08 0.25
CA ASP A 130 -12.62 0.37 1.17
C ASP A 130 -14.01 0.40 0.48
N LEU A 131 -14.11 0.95 -0.72
CA LEU A 131 -15.34 0.96 -1.51
C LEU A 131 -15.86 -0.45 -1.79
N LYS A 132 -14.97 -1.41 -2.10
CA LYS A 132 -15.34 -2.83 -2.27
C LYS A 132 -15.86 -3.43 -0.97
N ASN A 133 -15.24 -3.12 0.17
CA ASN A 133 -15.71 -3.58 1.48
C ASN A 133 -17.08 -2.98 1.82
N GLN A 134 -17.28 -1.68 1.59
CA GLN A 134 -18.58 -1.03 1.78
C GLN A 134 -19.67 -1.66 0.90
N LEU A 135 -19.37 -1.95 -0.37
CA LEU A 135 -20.31 -2.59 -1.27
C LEU A 135 -20.65 -4.01 -0.83
N ALA A 136 -19.66 -4.79 -0.38
CA ALA A 136 -19.86 -6.12 0.16
C ALA A 136 -20.72 -6.09 1.43
N GLY A 137 -20.44 -5.16 2.34
CA GLY A 137 -21.23 -4.95 3.56
C GLY A 137 -22.67 -4.53 3.27
N LYS A 138 -22.88 -3.61 2.32
CA LYS A 138 -24.22 -3.20 1.87
C LYS A 138 -25.00 -4.36 1.24
N LYS A 139 -24.36 -5.16 0.37
CA LYS A 139 -25.00 -6.34 -0.24
C LYS A 139 -25.40 -7.36 0.80
N GLN A 140 -24.54 -7.65 1.78
CA GLN A 140 -24.84 -8.61 2.84
C GLN A 140 -25.99 -8.12 3.73
N LYS A 141 -25.96 -6.86 4.15
CA LYS A 141 -27.01 -6.27 5.00
C LYS A 141 -28.35 -6.19 4.26
N GLY A 142 -28.34 -5.83 2.98
CA GLY A 142 -29.53 -5.81 2.13
C GLY A 142 -30.09 -7.21 1.86
N LEU A 143 -29.23 -8.22 1.66
CA LEU A 143 -29.65 -9.59 1.41
C LEU A 143 -30.28 -10.22 2.66
N GLU A 144 -29.72 -10.01 3.84
CA GLU A 144 -30.29 -10.49 5.10
C GLU A 144 -31.63 -9.81 5.42
N ALA A 145 -31.73 -8.48 5.24
CA ALA A 145 -33.00 -7.77 5.40
C ALA A 145 -34.08 -8.30 4.42
N THR A 146 -33.71 -8.49 3.15
CA THR A 146 -34.63 -9.03 2.14
C THR A 146 -35.06 -10.46 2.46
N LYS A 147 -34.14 -11.28 2.97
CA LYS A 147 -34.43 -12.67 3.35
C LYS A 147 -35.41 -12.74 4.51
N GLU A 148 -35.23 -11.91 5.55
CA GLU A 148 -36.16 -11.81 6.68
C GLU A 148 -37.54 -11.33 6.21
N ASP A 149 -37.60 -10.29 5.35
CA ASP A 149 -38.85 -9.79 4.78
C ASP A 149 -39.61 -10.88 4.00
N VAL A 150 -38.88 -11.69 3.22
CA VAL A 150 -39.44 -12.83 2.49
C VAL A 150 -39.96 -13.91 3.44
N MET A 151 -39.26 -14.18 4.54
CA MET A 151 -39.71 -15.13 5.56
C MET A 151 -40.97 -14.65 6.28
N GLU A 152 -41.04 -13.38 6.65
CA GLU A 152 -42.22 -12.78 7.26
C GLU A 152 -43.42 -12.77 6.31
N LEU A 153 -43.19 -12.48 5.02
CA LEU A 153 -44.25 -12.56 4.01
C LEU A 153 -44.78 -13.98 3.86
N ASN A 154 -43.91 -15.00 3.86
CA ASN A 154 -44.33 -16.41 3.82
C ASN A 154 -45.13 -16.81 5.07
N ARG A 155 -44.77 -16.29 6.25
CA ARG A 155 -45.53 -16.50 7.49
C ARG A 155 -46.93 -15.91 7.36
N LYS A 156 -47.04 -14.66 6.90
CA LYS A 156 -48.33 -13.99 6.65
C LYS A 156 -49.17 -14.72 5.62
N LEU A 157 -48.56 -15.18 4.52
CA LEU A 157 -49.25 -15.97 3.50
C LEU A 157 -49.82 -17.27 4.09
N SER A 158 -49.04 -17.97 4.92
CA SER A 158 -49.49 -19.18 5.60
C SER A 158 -50.66 -18.92 6.56
N MET A 159 -50.65 -17.80 7.27
CA MET A 159 -51.76 -17.39 8.13
C MET A 159 -53.03 -17.10 7.31
N ILE A 160 -52.90 -16.37 6.20
CA ILE A 160 -54.02 -16.06 5.30
C ILE A 160 -54.57 -17.36 4.70
N ASP A 161 -53.73 -18.29 4.26
CA ASP A 161 -54.17 -19.59 3.72
C ASP A 161 -54.94 -20.41 4.75
N CYS A 162 -54.50 -20.42 6.01
CA CYS A 162 -55.22 -21.05 7.11
C CYS A 162 -56.59 -20.40 7.34
N GLN A 163 -56.66 -19.07 7.37
CA GLN A 163 -57.92 -18.33 7.52
C GLN A 163 -58.86 -18.55 6.33
N LEU A 164 -58.33 -18.58 5.11
CA LEU A 164 -59.09 -18.84 3.89
C LEU A 164 -59.70 -20.23 3.94
N ARG A 165 -58.93 -21.27 4.28
CA ARG A 165 -59.46 -22.64 4.44
C ARG A 165 -60.54 -22.71 5.52
N LYS A 166 -60.34 -22.06 6.67
CA LYS A 166 -61.37 -21.97 7.73
C LYS A 166 -62.66 -21.30 7.21
N SER A 167 -62.52 -20.17 6.51
CA SER A 167 -63.63 -19.43 5.92
C SER A 167 -64.37 -20.24 4.86
N GLU A 168 -63.64 -20.94 3.99
CA GLU A 168 -64.22 -21.83 2.98
C GLU A 168 -64.99 -22.98 3.60
N LEU A 169 -64.45 -23.60 4.65
CA LEU A 169 -65.17 -24.63 5.40
C LEU A 169 -66.45 -24.06 6.01
N SER A 170 -66.38 -22.91 6.68
CA SER A 170 -67.57 -22.24 7.24
C SER A 170 -68.62 -21.95 6.17
N ARG A 171 -68.21 -21.39 5.03
CA ARG A 171 -69.08 -21.16 3.86
C ARG A 171 -69.75 -22.45 3.39
N ARG A 172 -69.02 -23.56 3.26
CA ARG A 172 -69.60 -24.86 2.85
C ARG A 172 -70.64 -25.36 3.84
N HIS A 173 -70.40 -25.21 5.14
CA HIS A 173 -71.38 -25.61 6.15
C HIS A 173 -72.65 -24.74 6.08
N LEU A 174 -72.49 -23.43 5.89
CA LEU A 174 -73.62 -22.51 5.68
C LEU A 174 -74.42 -22.88 4.43
N GLU A 175 -73.75 -23.20 3.32
CA GLU A 175 -74.41 -23.68 2.08
C GLU A 175 -75.26 -24.94 2.34
N ILE A 176 -74.72 -25.91 3.09
CA ILE A 176 -75.43 -27.14 3.44
C ILE A 176 -76.63 -26.84 4.36
N SER A 177 -76.43 -26.04 5.40
CA SER A 177 -77.50 -25.67 6.34
C SER A 177 -78.62 -24.90 5.65
N ASN A 178 -78.30 -23.96 4.75
CA ASN A 178 -79.28 -23.23 3.97
C ASN A 178 -80.09 -24.16 3.05
N LYS A 179 -79.42 -25.14 2.42
CA LYS A 179 -80.10 -26.17 1.63
C LYS A 179 -81.06 -27.01 2.47
N LYS A 180 -80.67 -27.40 3.70
CA LYS A 180 -81.56 -28.12 4.63
C LYS A 180 -82.74 -27.25 5.07
N LEU A 181 -82.50 -25.98 5.39
CA LEU A 181 -83.55 -25.02 5.75
C LEU A 181 -84.55 -24.83 4.60
N LEU A 182 -84.08 -24.71 3.36
CA LEU A 182 -84.95 -24.62 2.19
C LEU A 182 -85.80 -25.88 2.03
N GLY A 183 -85.20 -27.07 2.19
CA GLY A 183 -85.93 -28.34 2.17
C GLY A 183 -86.99 -28.43 3.28
N PHE A 184 -86.64 -28.01 4.49
CA PHE A 184 -87.58 -27.92 5.61
C PHE A 184 -88.74 -26.98 5.29
N ALA A 185 -88.47 -25.78 4.76
CA ALA A 185 -89.52 -24.82 4.38
C ALA A 185 -90.45 -25.38 3.30
N GLN A 186 -89.90 -26.09 2.31
CA GLN A 186 -90.68 -26.81 1.30
C GLN A 186 -91.55 -27.91 1.92
N ASN A 187 -91.02 -28.65 2.89
CA ASN A 187 -91.76 -29.68 3.62
C ASN A 187 -92.87 -29.10 4.51
N VAL A 188 -92.63 -27.99 5.23
CA VAL A 188 -93.68 -27.23 5.93
C VAL A 188 -94.79 -26.86 4.96
N HIS A 189 -94.44 -26.23 3.84
CA HIS A 189 -95.42 -25.83 2.83
C HIS A 189 -96.20 -27.05 2.32
N LYS A 190 -95.53 -28.17 2.03
CA LYS A 190 -96.17 -29.42 1.60
C LYS A 190 -97.15 -29.92 2.65
N VAL A 191 -96.76 -30.06 3.92
CA VAL A 191 -97.63 -30.55 5.01
C VAL A 191 -98.86 -29.65 5.16
N LEU A 192 -98.68 -28.33 5.17
CA LEU A 192 -99.78 -27.37 5.35
C LEU A 192 -100.70 -27.27 4.12
N THR A 193 -100.18 -27.52 2.92
CA THR A 193 -100.96 -27.45 1.66
C THR A 193 -101.58 -28.80 1.29
N THR A 194 -101.17 -29.91 1.93
CA THR A 194 -101.75 -31.23 1.66
C THR A 194 -103.14 -31.32 2.32
N PRO A 195 -104.24 -31.47 1.55
CA PRO A 195 -105.62 -31.43 2.08
C PRO A 195 -105.99 -32.57 3.05
N SER A 196 -105.06 -33.46 3.39
CA SER A 196 -105.30 -34.68 4.16
C SER A 196 -104.91 -34.59 5.64
N LEU A 197 -104.23 -33.52 6.09
CA LEU A 197 -103.84 -33.36 7.50
C LEU A 197 -104.90 -32.60 8.32
N PHE A 198 -105.61 -31.67 7.67
CA PHE A 198 -106.83 -31.07 8.18
C PHE A 198 -107.99 -31.91 7.66
N GLY A 199 -108.37 -32.94 8.41
CA GLY A 199 -109.58 -33.71 8.15
C GLY A 199 -110.79 -32.79 8.07
N MET A 200 -111.16 -32.39 6.86
CA MET A 200 -112.49 -31.91 6.55
C MET A 200 -113.38 -33.13 6.35
N GLU A 201 -113.63 -33.86 7.44
CA GLU A 201 -114.66 -34.90 7.51
C GLU A 201 -116.05 -34.26 7.69
N ASN A 202 -116.49 -33.48 6.70
CA ASN A 202 -117.91 -33.18 6.54
C ASN A 202 -118.58 -34.37 5.83
N GLY A 203 -119.02 -35.36 6.61
CA GLY A 203 -119.85 -36.47 6.13
C GLY A 203 -120.33 -37.32 7.31
N SER A 204 -121.31 -36.87 8.08
CA SER A 204 -122.72 -37.28 7.92
C SER A 204 -122.93 -38.81 7.92
N ASN A 205 -123.28 -39.32 9.11
CA ASN A 205 -124.20 -40.44 9.40
C ASN A 205 -124.01 -41.78 8.64
N ARG A 206 -123.50 -42.82 9.33
CA ARG A 206 -124.21 -44.11 9.58
C ARG A 206 -123.29 -45.20 10.16
N THR A 207 -123.67 -45.66 11.35
CA THR A 207 -123.69 -47.05 11.86
C THR A 207 -122.78 -48.13 11.23
N SER A 208 -121.99 -48.74 12.11
CA SER A 208 -121.16 -49.98 12.13
C SER A 208 -121.81 -51.27 11.56
N PRO A 209 -121.23 -52.50 11.69
CA PRO A 209 -119.82 -52.97 11.88
C PRO A 209 -119.46 -54.20 10.98
N ALA A 210 -118.20 -54.68 10.96
CA ALA A 210 -117.80 -56.12 11.00
C ALA A 210 -116.33 -56.44 10.56
N THR A 211 -115.66 -57.24 11.40
CA THR A 211 -114.72 -58.38 11.16
C THR A 211 -113.34 -58.22 10.47
N ASP A 212 -112.30 -58.48 11.30
CA ASP A 212 -111.16 -59.42 11.15
C ASP A 212 -110.05 -59.19 10.10
N SER A 213 -108.82 -58.86 10.57
CA SER A 213 -107.50 -59.27 10.01
C SER A 213 -106.33 -58.67 10.84
N PRO A 214 -105.27 -59.42 11.21
CA PRO A 214 -104.07 -58.88 11.85
C PRO A 214 -102.97 -58.64 10.80
N GLU A 215 -103.00 -57.49 10.13
CA GLU A 215 -101.88 -57.00 9.35
C GLU A 215 -101.25 -55.83 10.09
N THR A 216 -100.02 -56.04 10.56
CA THR A 216 -99.13 -55.02 11.13
C THR A 216 -99.17 -53.76 10.26
N PRO A 217 -99.78 -52.64 10.72
CA PRO A 217 -99.71 -51.41 9.99
C PRO A 217 -98.30 -50.89 10.18
N SER A 218 -97.51 -50.90 9.11
CA SER A 218 -96.33 -50.04 9.03
C SER A 218 -96.81 -48.64 9.43
N PRO A 219 -96.18 -47.94 10.40
CA PRO A 219 -96.65 -46.62 10.77
C PRO A 219 -96.49 -45.75 9.53
N ILE A 220 -97.62 -45.35 8.93
CA ILE A 220 -97.65 -44.28 7.94
C ILE A 220 -96.94 -43.13 8.64
N PRO A 221 -95.76 -42.67 8.13
CA PRO A 221 -95.02 -41.64 8.82
C PRO A 221 -95.92 -40.42 8.95
N ASP A 222 -96.30 -40.07 10.18
CA ASP A 222 -97.11 -38.90 10.45
C ASP A 222 -96.33 -37.69 9.89
N PRO A 223 -96.88 -36.96 8.90
CA PRO A 223 -96.20 -35.83 8.30
C PRO A 223 -95.79 -34.77 9.34
N ALA A 224 -96.52 -34.66 10.46
CA ALA A 224 -96.16 -33.78 11.56
C ALA A 224 -94.95 -34.29 12.36
N CYS A 225 -94.85 -35.61 12.61
CA CYS A 225 -93.69 -36.23 13.26
C CYS A 225 -92.42 -36.15 12.40
N GLN A 226 -92.54 -36.31 11.08
CA GLN A 226 -91.41 -36.12 10.15
C GLN A 226 -90.92 -34.67 10.15
N LEU A 227 -91.86 -33.71 10.12
CA LEU A 227 -91.54 -32.30 10.16
C LEU A 227 -90.84 -31.89 11.48
N ALA A 228 -91.32 -32.41 12.61
CA ALA A 228 -90.70 -32.19 13.91
C ALA A 228 -89.29 -32.79 14.00
N ALA A 229 -89.05 -33.94 13.34
CA ALA A 229 -87.73 -34.55 13.27
C ALA A 229 -86.74 -33.71 12.46
N GLU A 230 -87.15 -33.21 11.30
CA GLU A 230 -86.34 -32.32 10.46
C GLU A 230 -86.05 -30.98 11.14
N ALA A 231 -87.04 -30.39 11.83
CA ALA A 231 -86.87 -29.17 12.61
C ALA A 231 -85.80 -29.34 13.70
N ARG A 232 -85.80 -30.48 14.40
CA ARG A 232 -84.82 -30.80 15.43
C ARG A 232 -83.41 -30.93 14.85
N GLU A 233 -83.26 -31.67 13.76
CA GLU A 233 -81.97 -31.87 13.09
C GLU A 233 -81.38 -30.53 12.59
N LEU A 234 -82.23 -29.64 12.08
CA LEU A 234 -81.80 -28.33 11.60
C LEU A 234 -81.29 -27.43 12.75
N VAL A 235 -82.00 -27.42 13.88
CA VAL A 235 -81.59 -26.67 15.08
C VAL A 235 -80.28 -27.21 15.66
N GLU A 236 -80.12 -28.54 15.69
CA GLU A 236 -78.91 -29.17 16.17
C GLU A 236 -77.71 -28.85 15.27
N GLY A 237 -77.89 -28.92 13.95
CA GLY A 237 -76.86 -28.56 12.97
C GLY A 237 -76.36 -27.12 13.12
N VAL A 238 -77.24 -26.16 13.42
CA VAL A 238 -76.87 -24.75 13.67
C VAL A 238 -76.14 -24.57 15.00
N ARG A 239 -76.54 -25.30 16.05
CA ARG A 239 -75.87 -25.20 17.36
C ARG A 239 -74.45 -25.74 17.32
N SER A 240 -74.21 -26.82 16.58
CA SER A 240 -72.87 -27.39 16.40
C SER A 240 -71.88 -26.44 15.71
N LEU A 241 -72.36 -25.53 14.85
CA LEU A 241 -71.52 -24.53 14.17
C LEU A 241 -70.99 -23.44 15.11
N SER A 242 -71.80 -23.03 16.10
CA SER A 242 -71.46 -21.95 17.01
C SER A 242 -70.44 -22.35 18.09
N SER A 243 -70.24 -23.64 18.36
CA SER A 243 -69.40 -24.09 19.48
C SER A 243 -67.91 -24.23 19.13
N THR A 244 -67.54 -24.07 17.86
CA THR A 244 -66.17 -24.31 17.35
C THR A 244 -65.30 -23.06 17.23
N ASP A 245 -65.83 -21.86 17.50
CA ASP A 245 -65.11 -20.59 17.29
C ASP A 245 -64.43 -20.01 18.56
N ASP A 246 -64.71 -20.53 19.76
CA ASP A 246 -64.27 -19.90 21.04
C ASP A 246 -63.04 -20.54 21.71
N THR A 247 -62.24 -21.34 21.03
CA THR A 247 -61.00 -21.86 21.65
C THR A 247 -59.84 -21.94 20.67
N ALA A 248 -59.04 -20.88 20.64
CA ALA A 248 -57.63 -20.95 20.27
C ALA A 248 -56.84 -20.09 21.28
N PRO A 249 -55.91 -20.65 22.08
CA PRO A 249 -55.10 -19.87 22.99
C PRO A 249 -54.01 -19.13 22.18
N LEU A 250 -54.07 -17.80 22.21
CA LEU A 250 -52.93 -16.95 21.89
C LEU A 250 -51.94 -17.05 23.05
N SER A 251 -50.89 -17.83 22.88
CA SER A 251 -49.68 -17.72 23.70
C SER A 251 -48.77 -16.73 23.01
N ASP A 252 -48.76 -15.49 23.52
CA ASP A 252 -47.68 -14.52 23.34
C ASP A 252 -47.79 -13.47 24.45
N SER A 253 -47.02 -13.64 25.53
CA SER A 253 -46.44 -12.52 26.32
C SER A 253 -45.52 -13.06 27.41
N GLU A 254 -44.21 -12.92 27.23
CA GLU A 254 -43.32 -12.18 28.12
C GLU A 254 -41.89 -12.23 27.56
N GLY A 255 -41.40 -11.07 27.11
CA GLY A 255 -40.07 -10.94 26.52
C GLY A 255 -39.77 -9.50 26.09
N GLY A 256 -39.58 -8.61 27.05
CA GLY A 256 -39.08 -7.24 26.89
C GLY A 256 -39.35 -6.48 28.19
N GLU A 257 -38.36 -6.02 28.94
CA GLU A 257 -37.41 -4.97 28.56
C GLU A 257 -36.30 -4.87 29.64
N PRO A 258 -35.01 -4.72 29.30
CA PRO A 258 -34.03 -4.12 30.20
C PRO A 258 -33.92 -2.60 29.93
N PRO A 259 -33.77 -1.76 30.97
CA PRO A 259 -33.69 -0.31 30.81
C PRO A 259 -32.34 0.13 30.23
N ASP A 260 -32.40 1.21 29.45
CA ASP A 260 -31.27 1.93 28.85
C ASP A 260 -30.11 2.20 29.84
N PRO A 261 -28.84 2.05 29.41
CA PRO A 261 -27.71 2.48 30.20
C PRO A 261 -27.60 4.01 30.20
N ALA A 262 -27.48 4.54 31.42
CA ALA A 262 -27.21 5.93 31.73
C ALA A 262 -26.07 6.51 30.88
N MET A 263 -26.31 7.71 30.36
CA MET A 263 -25.31 8.64 29.85
C MET A 263 -24.23 8.89 30.91
N ASP A 264 -22.99 8.49 30.62
CA ASP A 264 -21.81 8.98 31.33
C ASP A 264 -21.18 10.12 30.52
N PRO A 265 -21.08 11.35 31.05
CA PRO A 265 -20.44 12.46 30.37
C PRO A 265 -18.92 12.38 30.53
N THR A 266 -18.22 12.04 29.45
CA THR A 266 -16.77 12.23 29.37
C THR A 266 -16.44 13.69 29.09
N HIS A 267 -15.98 14.40 30.12
CA HIS A 267 -14.95 15.43 29.97
C HIS A 267 -13.99 15.33 31.17
N PRO A 268 -12.68 15.43 30.92
CA PRO A 268 -12.06 16.69 31.29
C PRO A 268 -11.12 17.22 30.20
N HIS A 269 -11.34 18.47 29.82
CA HIS A 269 -10.23 19.33 29.39
C HIS A 269 -9.47 19.76 30.63
N SER A 270 -8.19 19.40 30.72
CA SER A 270 -7.27 20.05 31.65
C SER A 270 -6.07 20.58 30.87
N SER A 271 -5.94 21.90 30.91
CA SER A 271 -4.83 22.65 30.36
C SER A 271 -3.58 22.49 31.21
N GLN A 272 -2.43 22.55 30.52
CA GLN A 272 -1.20 23.23 30.93
C GLN A 272 -0.32 22.59 32.03
N ALA A 273 0.84 22.06 31.61
CA ALA A 273 2.12 22.39 32.24
C ALA A 273 3.27 22.15 31.24
N GLN A 274 4.05 23.20 31.01
CA GLN A 274 5.36 23.17 30.36
C GLN A 274 6.36 22.43 31.26
N THR A 275 7.25 21.62 30.67
CA THR A 275 8.71 21.63 30.92
C THR A 275 9.43 20.76 29.88
N SER A 276 10.28 21.37 29.06
CA SER A 276 11.47 20.74 28.46
C SER A 276 12.65 20.96 29.44
N PRO A 277 13.89 20.42 29.27
CA PRO A 277 14.46 19.66 28.12
C PRO A 277 15.40 18.47 28.51
N THR A 278 16.09 17.92 27.49
CA THR A 278 17.36 17.11 27.56
C THR A 278 17.12 15.60 27.80
N GLU A 279 17.60 14.61 27.05
CA GLU A 279 18.90 14.38 26.39
C GLU A 279 18.76 13.31 25.26
N VAL A 280 19.75 13.24 24.37
CA VAL A 280 19.84 12.41 23.15
C VAL A 280 20.55 11.04 23.46
N PRO A 281 20.93 10.20 22.47
CA PRO A 281 20.29 8.94 22.06
C PRO A 281 21.05 7.66 22.45
N ALA A 282 20.36 6.50 22.43
CA ALA A 282 21.02 5.18 22.37
C ALA A 282 20.61 4.43 21.09
N LYS A 283 21.61 4.25 20.22
CA LYS A 283 21.63 3.24 19.17
C LYS A 283 21.49 1.86 19.81
N ASP A 284 20.72 0.94 19.22
CA ASP A 284 21.31 -0.38 18.99
C ASP A 284 20.76 -1.07 17.74
N LYS A 285 21.72 -1.62 17.00
CA LYS A 285 21.54 -2.50 15.85
C LYS A 285 21.41 -3.92 16.40
N ARG A 286 20.45 -4.70 15.92
CA ARG A 286 20.79 -6.09 15.56
C ARG A 286 19.81 -6.67 14.56
N HIS A 287 20.36 -6.98 13.39
CA HIS A 287 19.82 -7.94 12.45
C HIS A 287 19.91 -9.34 13.07
N GLN A 288 18.90 -10.16 12.82
CA GLN A 288 19.05 -11.54 12.38
C GLN A 288 18.07 -11.75 11.24
#